data_AF-A0A6A5RV20-F1
#
_entry.id   AF-A0A6A5RV20-F1
#
_cell.length_a   1.000
_cell.length_b   1.000
_cell.length_c   1.000
_cell.angle_alpha   90.00
_cell.angle_beta   90.00
_cell.angle_gamma   90.00
#
_symmetry.space_group_name_H-M   'P 1'
#
loop_
_entity.id
_entity.type
_entity.pdbx_description
1 polymer ?
#
loop_
_entity_poly.entity_id
_entity_poly.type
_entity_poly.pdbx_seq_one_letter_code
_entity_poly.pdbx_strand_id
1 'polypeptide(L)'
;MRSLRPVVRCFQSATPRAPLRTSGAITPQRHFSRTTPARLLAAPLNVPRWISENSHMLKPPINNYCVYNDNVTVMIVGGPNERTDYHINETAEWFYQHKGSMLLKVVDENQFRDIHIHEGDMFLLPPNIPHNPVRFKDTVGIVLEQHRPEGSLDRLRWYCQSCGEKVHEAAFHCTDLGTQIKDAVNKFKADTKARTCRNCGTICDTAPSKAGEKPLKPAKSEQTAKEKLEGDAKDDIAEEKGKTAEKAEASAKTSDGDKVPFQPS
;
A
#
# COMPACT_ATOMS: atom_id res chain seq x y z
N MET A 1 32.64 77.88 38.67
CA MET A 1 32.49 79.30 38.31
C MET A 1 31.04 79.57 37.94
N ARG A 2 30.43 80.59 38.56
CA ARG A 2 29.16 81.29 38.25
C ARG A 2 27.89 80.41 38.15
N SER A 3 27.05 80.26 39.18
CA SER A 3 26.18 81.26 39.87
C SER A 3 25.13 81.87 38.94
N LEU A 4 23.83 81.59 39.17
CA LEU A 4 22.85 82.52 39.77
C LEU A 4 21.39 82.02 39.58
N ARG A 5 20.64 82.02 40.68
CA ARG A 5 19.16 81.96 40.80
C ARG A 5 18.54 83.33 40.38
N PRO A 6 17.28 83.68 40.74
CA PRO A 6 15.93 83.11 40.46
C PRO A 6 14.99 84.21 39.89
N VAL A 7 13.75 83.86 39.49
CA VAL A 7 12.61 84.82 39.57
C VAL A 7 11.33 84.08 39.96
N VAL A 8 10.65 84.61 40.98
CA VAL A 8 9.30 84.27 41.43
C VAL A 8 8.41 85.48 41.21
N ARG A 9 7.19 85.27 40.68
CA ARG A 9 5.95 86.07 40.87
C ARG A 9 4.92 85.52 39.86
N CYS A 10 3.61 85.53 40.08
CA CYS A 10 2.73 85.69 41.22
C CYS A 10 1.35 85.18 40.75
N PHE A 11 0.50 84.87 41.72
CA PHE A 11 -0.88 84.40 41.62
C PHE A 11 -1.78 85.09 40.59
N GLN A 12 -2.73 84.31 40.05
CA GLN A 12 -4.14 84.70 39.99
C GLN A 12 -5.06 83.48 39.96
N SER A 13 -6.29 83.74 40.36
CA SER A 13 -7.19 82.88 41.12
C SER A 13 -8.39 82.37 40.33
N ALA A 14 -9.01 81.32 40.88
CA ALA A 14 -10.46 81.11 41.02
C ALA A 14 -11.27 80.40 39.91
N THR A 15 -11.83 79.27 40.36
CA THR A 15 -13.23 78.76 40.21
C THR A 15 -13.55 77.63 39.23
N PRO A 16 -14.53 76.76 39.59
CA PRO A 16 -14.52 75.33 39.28
C PRO A 16 -15.55 74.94 38.22
N ARG A 17 -15.36 73.80 37.52
CA ARG A 17 -16.48 73.15 36.81
C ARG A 17 -16.26 71.66 36.51
N ALA A 18 -17.17 70.88 37.09
CA ALA A 18 -17.76 69.58 36.71
C ALA A 18 -16.86 68.33 36.53
N PRO A 19 -17.27 67.16 37.09
CA PRO A 19 -16.58 65.90 36.85
C PRO A 19 -16.95 65.38 35.44
N LEU A 20 -15.93 65.08 34.63
CA LEU A 20 -16.11 64.32 33.40
C LEU A 20 -16.40 62.85 33.76
N ARG A 21 -17.61 62.46 33.42
CA ARG A 21 -18.17 61.11 33.43
C ARG A 21 -17.20 60.12 32.77
N THR A 22 -16.68 59.17 33.55
CA THR A 22 -15.89 58.04 33.05
C THR A 22 -16.77 57.19 32.13
N SER A 23 -16.59 57.37 30.82
CA SER A 23 -17.12 56.42 29.84
C SER A 23 -16.18 55.22 29.83
N GLY A 24 -16.74 54.06 30.18
CA GLY A 24 -16.02 52.81 30.29
C GLY A 24 -15.20 52.49 29.03
N ALA A 25 -14.03 51.90 29.26
CA ALA A 25 -13.17 51.40 28.20
C ALA A 25 -13.94 50.38 27.36
N ILE A 26 -14.33 50.77 26.14
CA ILE A 26 -14.76 49.82 25.11
C ILE A 26 -13.50 49.12 24.63
N THR A 27 -13.19 47.98 25.24
CA THR A 27 -12.21 47.06 24.68
C THR A 27 -12.82 46.50 23.40
N PRO A 28 -12.18 46.62 22.22
CA PRO A 28 -12.71 45.99 21.03
C PRO A 28 -12.48 44.50 21.20
N GLN A 29 -13.52 43.77 21.61
CA GLN A 29 -13.53 42.33 21.56
C GLN A 29 -13.51 41.96 20.07
N ARG A 30 -12.31 41.79 19.52
CA ARG A 30 -12.11 41.21 18.20
C ARG A 30 -12.64 39.79 18.30
N HIS A 31 -13.90 39.61 17.91
CA HIS A 31 -14.42 38.31 17.56
C HIS A 31 -13.57 37.82 16.39
N PHE A 32 -12.52 37.07 16.70
CA PHE A 32 -11.96 36.15 15.74
C PHE A 32 -13.07 35.16 15.42
N SER A 33 -13.85 35.48 14.38
CA SER A 33 -14.61 34.48 13.67
C SER A 33 -13.58 33.49 13.16
N ARG A 34 -13.32 32.45 13.95
CA ARG A 34 -12.75 31.21 13.44
C ARG A 34 -13.85 30.59 12.59
N THR A 35 -14.07 31.14 11.41
CA THR A 35 -14.65 30.36 10.32
C THR A 35 -13.59 29.35 9.96
N THR A 36 -13.59 28.21 10.66
CA THR A 36 -13.08 26.98 10.07
C THR A 36 -13.71 26.92 8.68
N PRO A 37 -12.94 26.86 7.58
CA PRO A 37 -13.57 26.76 6.27
C PRO A 37 -14.36 25.45 6.28
N ALA A 38 -15.69 25.57 6.28
CA ALA A 38 -16.54 24.45 5.91
C ALA A 38 -16.05 24.03 4.52
N ARG A 39 -15.52 22.81 4.40
CA ARG A 39 -15.17 22.25 3.09
C ARG A 39 -16.44 22.31 2.25
N LEU A 40 -16.44 23.18 1.25
CA LEU A 40 -17.51 23.26 0.28
C LEU A 40 -17.57 21.91 -0.45
N LEU A 41 -18.76 21.31 -0.49
CA LEU A 41 -18.99 20.06 -1.20
C LEU A 41 -18.63 20.25 -2.68
N ALA A 42 -17.58 19.58 -3.14
CA ALA A 42 -17.15 19.64 -4.53
C ALA A 42 -18.11 18.86 -5.45
N ALA A 43 -18.20 19.27 -6.72
CA ALA A 43 -18.90 18.49 -7.74
C ALA A 43 -18.20 17.13 -7.96
N PRO A 44 -18.95 16.08 -8.31
CA PRO A 44 -18.36 14.77 -8.58
C PRO A 44 -17.42 14.81 -9.80
N LEU A 45 -16.33 14.05 -9.72
CA LEU A 45 -15.39 13.88 -10.83
C LEU A 45 -15.96 12.88 -11.86
N ASN A 46 -16.05 13.28 -13.12
CA ASN A 46 -16.31 12.35 -14.21
C ASN A 46 -14.97 11.75 -14.68
N VAL A 47 -14.69 10.50 -14.32
CA VAL A 47 -13.43 9.81 -14.63
C VAL A 47 -13.12 9.78 -16.14
N PRO A 48 -14.04 9.36 -17.04
CA PRO A 48 -13.76 9.37 -18.48
C PRO A 48 -13.39 10.75 -19.04
N ARG A 49 -14.11 11.80 -18.65
CA ARG A 49 -13.79 13.18 -19.04
C ARG A 49 -12.42 13.60 -18.51
N TRP A 50 -12.17 13.37 -17.22
CA TRP A 50 -10.89 13.70 -16.61
C TRP A 50 -9.72 13.01 -17.34
N ILE A 51 -9.85 11.73 -17.70
CA ILE A 51 -8.83 11.00 -18.46
C ILE A 51 -8.64 11.62 -19.85
N SER A 52 -9.71 11.98 -20.55
CA SER A 52 -9.61 12.59 -21.87
C SER A 52 -8.80 13.89 -21.86
N GLU A 53 -8.92 14.68 -20.78
CA GLU A 53 -8.23 15.96 -20.60
C GLU A 53 -6.81 15.79 -20.01
N ASN A 54 -6.61 14.80 -19.15
CA ASN A 54 -5.42 14.70 -18.28
C ASN A 54 -4.57 13.45 -18.51
N SER A 55 -4.88 12.59 -19.49
CA SER A 55 -4.12 11.35 -19.77
C SER A 55 -2.63 11.56 -20.03
N HIS A 56 -2.23 12.77 -20.43
CA HIS A 56 -0.83 13.15 -20.58
C HIS A 56 -0.04 13.12 -19.25
N MET A 57 -0.72 13.28 -18.11
CA MET A 57 -0.16 13.21 -16.76
C MET A 57 0.01 11.78 -16.25
N LEU A 58 -0.51 10.78 -16.97
CA LEU A 58 -0.48 9.37 -16.57
C LEU A 58 0.63 8.57 -17.28
N LYS A 59 1.60 9.27 -17.88
CA LYS A 59 2.71 8.69 -18.64
C LYS A 59 4.02 8.86 -17.88
N PRO A 60 5.02 7.99 -18.11
CA PRO A 60 6.35 8.17 -17.51
C PRO A 60 6.92 9.59 -17.67
N PRO A 61 7.69 10.09 -16.69
CA PRO A 61 8.23 9.39 -15.52
C PRO A 61 7.32 9.41 -14.28
N ILE A 62 6.20 10.15 -14.30
CA ILE A 62 5.23 10.22 -13.21
C ILE A 62 3.91 9.72 -13.78
N ASN A 63 3.58 8.47 -13.47
CA ASN A 63 2.43 7.79 -14.05
C ASN A 63 1.20 7.80 -13.13
N ASN A 64 1.25 8.47 -11.98
CA ASN A 64 0.14 8.61 -11.04
C ASN A 64 -0.19 10.09 -10.79
N TYR A 65 -1.47 10.37 -10.60
CA TYR A 65 -1.98 11.69 -10.21
C TYR A 65 -2.89 11.57 -8.99
N CYS A 66 -2.62 12.37 -7.96
CA CYS A 66 -3.44 12.44 -6.76
C CYS A 66 -4.60 13.41 -6.99
N VAL A 67 -5.82 12.86 -7.11
CA VAL A 67 -7.05 13.63 -7.34
C VAL A 67 -7.55 14.24 -6.03
N TYR A 68 -7.53 13.45 -4.96
CA TYR A 68 -7.93 13.87 -3.63
C TYR A 68 -6.90 13.40 -2.61
N ASN A 69 -6.49 14.31 -1.72
CA ASN A 69 -5.69 14.00 -0.55
C ASN A 69 -6.37 14.62 0.68
N ASP A 70 -7.32 13.88 1.24
CA ASP A 70 -8.09 14.26 2.43
C ASP A 70 -8.29 13.02 3.30
N ASN A 71 -9.50 12.71 3.80
CA ASN A 71 -9.75 11.50 4.60
C ASN A 71 -9.33 10.19 3.89
N VAL A 72 -9.31 10.20 2.56
CA VAL A 72 -8.79 9.12 1.71
C VAL A 72 -7.93 9.77 0.62
N THR A 73 -6.80 9.13 0.31
CA THR A 73 -5.99 9.45 -0.85
C THR A 73 -6.56 8.73 -2.07
N VAL A 74 -6.98 9.47 -3.08
CA VAL A 74 -7.54 8.93 -4.33
C VAL A 74 -6.60 9.27 -5.47
N MET A 75 -6.05 8.24 -6.10
CA MET A 75 -5.12 8.37 -7.22
C MET A 75 -5.69 7.77 -8.49
N ILE A 76 -5.43 8.43 -9.62
CA ILE A 76 -5.57 7.83 -10.95
C ILE A 76 -4.17 7.52 -11.46
N VAL A 77 -3.95 6.30 -11.93
CA VAL A 77 -2.63 5.77 -12.24
C VAL A 77 -2.63 5.11 -13.61
N GLY A 78 -1.76 5.55 -14.50
CA GLY A 78 -1.54 4.92 -15.80
C GLY A 78 -0.25 4.11 -15.87
N GLY A 79 0.14 3.78 -17.10
CA GLY A 79 1.36 3.05 -17.42
C GLY A 79 1.94 3.45 -18.78
N PRO A 80 3.11 2.91 -19.14
CA PRO A 80 3.78 1.78 -18.48
C PRO A 80 4.56 2.21 -17.25
N ASN A 81 4.58 1.39 -16.22
CA ASN A 81 5.48 1.56 -15.08
C ASN A 81 5.74 0.20 -14.43
N GLU A 82 7.03 -0.12 -14.30
CA GLU A 82 7.47 -1.32 -13.63
C GLU A 82 8.70 -1.00 -12.80
N ARG A 83 8.73 -1.51 -11.57
CA ARG A 83 9.84 -1.39 -10.64
C ARG A 83 10.06 -2.74 -9.97
N THR A 84 11.18 -2.92 -9.25
CA THR A 84 11.48 -4.17 -8.56
C THR A 84 11.17 -4.15 -7.06
N ASP A 85 10.80 -2.99 -6.51
CA ASP A 85 10.40 -2.83 -5.11
C ASP A 85 9.01 -3.41 -4.84
N TYR A 86 8.88 -4.13 -3.74
CA TYR A 86 7.61 -4.48 -3.12
C TYR A 86 7.35 -3.46 -2.00
N HIS A 87 6.25 -2.75 -2.11
CA HIS A 87 5.74 -1.86 -1.08
C HIS A 87 4.99 -2.67 -0.04
N ILE A 88 5.17 -2.29 1.22
CA ILE A 88 4.48 -2.86 2.38
C ILE A 88 3.87 -1.69 3.12
N ASN A 89 2.55 -1.62 3.06
CA ASN A 89 1.74 -0.61 3.69
C ASN A 89 1.02 -1.23 4.89
N GLU A 90 1.02 -0.54 6.03
CA GLU A 90 0.32 -1.00 7.25
C GLU A 90 -1.19 -0.75 7.20
N THR A 91 -1.69 -0.16 6.11
CA THR A 91 -3.11 0.02 5.80
C THR A 91 -3.49 -0.75 4.53
N ALA A 92 -4.79 -0.94 4.32
CA ALA A 92 -5.31 -1.60 3.13
C ALA A 92 -5.24 -0.66 1.91
N GLU A 93 -5.06 -1.25 0.73
CA GLU A 93 -5.08 -0.53 -0.55
C GLU A 93 -6.17 -1.09 -1.43
N TRP A 94 -7.01 -0.22 -1.98
CA TRP A 94 -8.09 -0.62 -2.86
C TRP A 94 -7.77 -0.22 -4.30
N PHE A 95 -7.93 -1.17 -5.21
CA PHE A 95 -7.63 -1.04 -6.64
C PHE A 95 -8.92 -1.18 -7.44
N TYR A 96 -9.09 -0.34 -8.45
CA TYR A 96 -10.08 -0.54 -9.51
C TYR A 96 -9.48 -0.22 -10.86
N GLN A 97 -9.54 -1.17 -11.78
CA GLN A 97 -8.87 -1.03 -13.06
C GLN A 97 -9.84 -0.54 -14.12
N HIS A 98 -9.86 0.78 -14.36
CA HIS A 98 -10.80 1.42 -15.28
C HIS A 98 -10.56 1.09 -16.77
N LYS A 99 -9.29 0.94 -17.18
CA LYS A 99 -8.90 0.66 -18.57
C LYS A 99 -7.69 -0.26 -18.64
N GLY A 100 -7.76 -1.30 -19.48
CA GLY A 100 -6.72 -2.31 -19.68
C GLY A 100 -6.50 -3.16 -18.42
N SER A 101 -5.45 -3.99 -18.41
CA SER A 101 -5.12 -4.82 -17.25
C SER A 101 -3.89 -4.30 -16.51
N MET A 102 -3.74 -4.70 -15.25
CA MET A 102 -2.47 -4.59 -14.51
C MET A 102 -2.14 -5.92 -13.85
N LEU A 103 -0.87 -6.08 -13.48
CA LEU A 103 -0.39 -7.20 -12.68
C LEU A 103 0.06 -6.68 -11.32
N LEU A 104 -0.49 -7.25 -10.24
CA LEU A 104 -0.07 -6.97 -8.89
C LEU A 104 0.69 -8.19 -8.37
N LYS A 105 2.02 -8.11 -8.35
CA LYS A 105 2.85 -9.17 -7.76
C LYS A 105 2.78 -9.04 -6.25
N VAL A 106 2.57 -10.12 -5.53
CA VAL A 106 2.51 -10.12 -4.05
C VAL A 106 3.37 -11.22 -3.46
N VAL A 107 3.75 -11.05 -2.20
CA VAL A 107 4.28 -12.13 -1.37
C VAL A 107 3.28 -12.42 -0.27
N ASP A 108 2.54 -13.51 -0.38
CA ASP A 108 1.57 -13.94 0.62
C ASP A 108 2.00 -15.26 1.23
N GLU A 109 2.06 -15.35 2.56
CA GLU A 109 2.56 -16.52 3.28
C GLU A 109 3.93 -17.03 2.77
N ASN A 110 4.82 -16.10 2.41
CA ASN A 110 6.14 -16.34 1.79
C ASN A 110 6.11 -16.90 0.35
N GLN A 111 4.94 -16.98 -0.28
CA GLN A 111 4.79 -17.38 -1.66
C GLN A 111 4.61 -16.17 -2.57
N PHE A 112 5.39 -16.14 -3.65
CA PHE A 112 5.22 -15.15 -4.71
C PHE A 112 3.99 -15.51 -5.55
N ARG A 113 3.04 -14.58 -5.65
CA ARG A 113 1.84 -14.74 -6.47
C ARG A 113 1.64 -13.56 -7.38
N ASP A 114 1.11 -13.84 -8.55
CA ASP A 114 0.75 -12.85 -9.55
C ASP A 114 -0.77 -12.69 -9.55
N ILE A 115 -1.25 -11.51 -9.15
CA ILE A 115 -2.67 -11.16 -9.15
C ILE A 115 -2.96 -10.33 -10.39
N HIS A 116 -3.70 -10.90 -11.33
CA HIS A 116 -4.16 -10.19 -12.52
C HIS A 116 -5.42 -9.39 -12.17
N ILE A 117 -5.38 -8.08 -12.41
CA ILE A 117 -6.52 -7.18 -12.21
C ILE A 117 -6.90 -6.64 -13.59
N HIS A 118 -7.94 -7.20 -14.18
CA HIS A 118 -8.41 -6.90 -15.53
C HIS A 118 -9.27 -5.64 -15.57
N GLU A 119 -9.58 -5.16 -16.79
CA GLU A 119 -10.46 -4.00 -16.95
C GLU A 119 -11.83 -4.28 -16.33
N GLY A 120 -12.28 -3.38 -15.46
CA GLY A 120 -13.52 -3.51 -14.69
C GLY A 120 -13.36 -4.21 -13.33
N ASP A 121 -12.22 -4.85 -13.06
CA ASP A 121 -12.00 -5.53 -11.78
C ASP A 121 -11.77 -4.52 -10.65
N MET A 122 -12.25 -4.89 -9.46
CA MET A 122 -11.84 -4.28 -8.21
C MET A 122 -11.14 -5.31 -7.31
N PHE A 123 -10.15 -4.85 -6.54
CA PHE A 123 -9.39 -5.69 -5.64
C PHE A 123 -9.03 -4.91 -4.37
N LEU A 124 -9.27 -5.51 -3.20
CA LEU A 124 -8.86 -4.97 -1.90
C LEU A 124 -7.64 -5.74 -1.41
N LEU A 125 -6.48 -5.09 -1.39
CA LEU A 125 -5.27 -5.65 -0.81
C LEU A 125 -5.26 -5.44 0.70
N PRO A 126 -5.16 -6.51 1.52
CA PRO A 126 -5.04 -6.38 2.97
C PRO A 126 -3.75 -5.65 3.40
N PRO A 127 -3.73 -5.09 4.62
CA PRO A 127 -2.52 -4.52 5.19
C PRO A 127 -1.35 -5.51 5.24
N ASN A 128 -0.14 -4.97 5.21
CA ASN A 128 1.13 -5.67 5.40
C ASN A 128 1.50 -6.73 4.35
N ILE A 129 0.73 -6.86 3.27
CA ILE A 129 1.09 -7.70 2.14
C ILE A 129 2.13 -6.97 1.27
N PRO A 130 3.38 -7.47 1.15
CA PRO A 130 4.33 -6.96 0.20
C PRO A 130 3.77 -7.07 -1.21
N HIS A 131 3.71 -5.96 -1.94
CA HIS A 131 3.12 -5.91 -3.27
C HIS A 131 3.91 -5.02 -4.22
N ASN A 132 3.97 -5.39 -5.49
CA ASN A 132 4.68 -4.70 -6.56
C ASN A 132 3.73 -4.50 -7.75
N PRO A 133 3.17 -3.28 -7.93
CA PRO A 133 2.28 -2.97 -9.04
C PRO A 133 3.04 -2.85 -10.37
N VAL A 134 2.68 -3.68 -11.34
CA VAL A 134 3.15 -3.66 -12.73
C VAL A 134 2.02 -3.13 -13.62
N ARG A 135 2.25 -1.98 -14.25
CA ARG A 135 1.24 -1.31 -15.09
C ARG A 135 1.69 -1.28 -16.54
N PHE A 136 0.84 -1.77 -17.43
CA PHE A 136 1.14 -1.80 -18.86
C PHE A 136 0.82 -0.48 -19.55
N LYS A 137 1.33 -0.32 -20.77
CA LYS A 137 1.10 0.87 -21.60
C LYS A 137 -0.40 1.09 -21.86
N ASP A 138 -0.83 2.35 -21.90
CA ASP A 138 -2.19 2.77 -22.27
C ASP A 138 -3.31 2.25 -21.35
N THR A 139 -2.96 1.89 -20.12
CA THR A 139 -3.88 1.46 -19.04
C THR A 139 -4.23 2.61 -18.10
N VAL A 140 -5.35 2.49 -17.37
CA VAL A 140 -5.75 3.41 -16.31
C VAL A 140 -6.37 2.63 -15.16
N GLY A 141 -5.85 2.83 -13.95
CA GLY A 141 -6.40 2.32 -12.70
C GLY A 141 -6.67 3.45 -11.70
N ILE A 142 -7.52 3.17 -10.73
CA ILE A 142 -7.82 4.01 -9.58
C ILE A 142 -7.30 3.27 -8.35
N VAL A 143 -6.58 3.99 -7.48
CA VAL A 143 -6.07 3.46 -6.22
C VAL A 143 -6.55 4.35 -5.09
N LEU A 144 -7.13 3.72 -4.06
CA LEU A 144 -7.55 4.37 -2.82
C LEU A 144 -6.65 3.87 -1.69
N GLU A 145 -6.06 4.82 -0.97
CA GLU A 145 -5.28 4.56 0.23
C GLU A 145 -5.80 5.37 1.41
N GLN A 146 -5.68 4.81 2.61
CA GLN A 146 -5.96 5.55 3.84
C GLN A 146 -4.75 6.40 4.22
N HIS A 147 -5.01 7.50 4.94
CA HIS A 147 -3.95 8.17 5.67
C HIS A 147 -3.32 7.22 6.67
N ARG A 148 -1.99 7.29 6.75
CA ARG A 148 -1.20 6.44 7.62
C ARG A 148 -1.56 6.72 9.08
N PRO A 149 -1.90 5.69 9.89
CA PRO A 149 -2.07 5.84 11.32
C PRO A 149 -0.82 6.44 11.97
N GLU A 150 -1.00 7.13 13.10
CA GLU A 150 0.13 7.69 13.83
C GLU A 150 1.14 6.60 14.21
N GLY A 151 2.42 6.86 13.94
CA GLY A 151 3.51 5.93 14.20
C GLY A 151 3.66 4.78 13.20
N SER A 152 2.74 4.62 12.24
CA SER A 152 2.87 3.58 11.21
C SER A 152 4.06 3.81 10.29
N LEU A 153 4.60 2.71 9.75
CA LEU A 153 5.75 2.70 8.87
C LEU A 153 5.43 2.01 7.54
N ASP A 154 5.74 2.71 6.45
CA ASP A 154 5.82 2.10 5.14
C ASP A 154 7.20 1.47 4.97
N ARG A 155 7.24 0.35 4.24
CA ARG A 155 8.50 -0.29 3.86
C ARG A 155 8.56 -0.51 2.36
N LEU A 156 9.73 -0.34 1.79
CA LEU A 156 10.06 -0.88 0.47
C LEU A 156 11.04 -2.03 0.65
N ARG A 157 10.73 -3.15 0.02
CA ARG A 157 11.51 -4.38 0.11
C ARG A 157 11.89 -4.87 -1.28
N TRP A 158 13.12 -5.35 -1.42
CA TRP A 158 13.61 -5.99 -2.65
C TRP A 158 13.91 -7.46 -2.37
N TYR A 159 13.46 -8.32 -3.28
CA TYR A 159 13.73 -9.74 -3.25
C TYR A 159 14.70 -10.13 -4.36
N CYS A 160 15.50 -11.17 -4.12
CA CYS A 160 16.42 -11.69 -5.10
C CYS A 160 15.66 -12.36 -6.25
N GLN A 161 15.89 -11.90 -7.48
CA GLN A 161 15.25 -12.48 -8.67
C GLN A 161 15.68 -13.93 -8.96
N SER A 162 16.77 -14.41 -8.34
CA SER A 162 17.30 -15.76 -8.53
C SER A 162 16.75 -16.78 -7.51
N CYS A 163 16.62 -16.37 -6.25
CA CYS A 163 16.30 -17.30 -5.14
C CYS A 163 15.17 -16.84 -4.20
N GLY A 164 14.57 -15.67 -4.41
CA GLY A 164 13.47 -15.16 -3.60
C GLY A 164 13.84 -14.58 -2.23
N GLU A 165 15.11 -14.66 -1.82
CA GLU A 165 15.56 -14.13 -0.53
C GLU A 165 15.34 -12.62 -0.42
N LYS A 166 15.03 -12.11 0.79
CA LYS A 166 14.99 -10.67 1.05
C LYS A 166 16.40 -10.08 0.96
N VAL A 167 16.61 -9.15 0.04
CA VAL A 167 17.92 -8.57 -0.24
C VAL A 167 18.12 -7.23 0.47
N HIS A 168 17.10 -6.38 0.42
CA HIS A 168 17.13 -5.08 1.07
C HIS A 168 15.74 -4.67 1.54
N GLU A 169 15.68 -3.84 2.57
CA GLU A 169 14.46 -3.23 3.06
C GLU A 169 14.78 -1.84 3.61
N ALA A 170 13.94 -0.87 3.26
CA ALA A 170 13.99 0.49 3.79
C ALA A 170 12.63 0.83 4.39
N ALA A 171 12.62 1.34 5.62
CA ALA A 171 11.41 1.79 6.31
C ALA A 171 11.38 3.32 6.41
N PHE A 172 10.20 3.92 6.31
CA PHE A 172 10.01 5.36 6.44
C PHE A 172 8.59 5.69 6.92
N HIS A 173 8.45 6.82 7.62
CA HIS A 173 7.13 7.42 7.84
C HIS A 173 6.69 8.11 6.55
N CYS A 174 5.59 7.65 5.97
CA CYS A 174 5.09 8.19 4.71
C CYS A 174 4.39 9.54 4.92
N THR A 175 5.05 10.62 4.46
CA THR A 175 4.52 11.99 4.41
C THR A 175 4.37 12.49 2.98
N ASP A 176 5.22 12.02 2.06
CA ASP A 176 5.12 12.19 0.61
C ASP A 176 5.57 10.89 -0.07
N LEU A 177 4.59 10.02 -0.33
CA LEU A 177 4.80 8.69 -0.87
C LEU A 177 5.63 8.72 -2.17
N GLY A 178 5.30 9.63 -3.08
CA GLY A 178 5.96 9.71 -4.39
C GLY A 178 7.44 10.05 -4.29
N THR A 179 7.76 11.09 -3.52
CA THR A 179 9.15 11.54 -3.34
C THR A 179 9.96 10.53 -2.53
N GLN A 180 9.40 10.00 -1.45
CA GLN A 180 10.12 9.07 -0.56
C GLN A 180 10.39 7.71 -1.22
N ILE A 181 9.43 7.19 -1.99
CA ILE A 181 9.66 5.97 -2.78
C ILE A 181 10.78 6.20 -3.79
N LYS A 182 10.74 7.30 -4.54
CA LYS A 182 11.76 7.62 -5.56
C LYS A 182 13.15 7.71 -4.94
N ASP A 183 13.29 8.34 -3.78
CA ASP A 183 14.57 8.45 -3.08
C ASP A 183 15.09 7.09 -2.62
N ALA A 184 14.23 6.25 -2.05
CA ALA A 184 14.60 4.91 -1.61
C ALA A 184 15.03 4.01 -2.78
N VAL A 185 14.29 4.05 -3.91
CA VAL A 185 14.63 3.32 -5.13
C VAL A 185 15.97 3.79 -5.70
N ASN A 186 16.23 5.10 -5.74
CA ASN A 186 17.50 5.64 -6.23
C ASN A 186 18.69 5.26 -5.33
N LYS A 187 18.50 5.28 -4.00
CA LYS A 187 19.51 4.82 -3.03
C LYS A 187 19.84 3.34 -3.25
N PHE A 188 18.82 2.49 -3.35
CA PHE A 188 19.02 1.07 -3.65
C PHE A 188 19.74 0.87 -4.99
N LYS A 189 19.35 1.62 -6.03
CA LYS A 189 19.97 1.52 -7.36
C LYS A 189 21.46 1.84 -7.35
N ALA A 190 21.88 2.84 -6.57
CA ALA A 190 23.27 3.27 -6.47
C ALA A 190 24.13 2.33 -5.58
N ASP A 191 23.52 1.59 -4.65
CA ASP A 191 24.25 0.75 -3.70
C ASP A 191 24.38 -0.70 -4.19
N THR A 192 25.54 -1.02 -4.76
CA THR A 192 25.84 -2.39 -5.22
C THR A 192 25.85 -3.40 -4.08
N LYS A 193 26.27 -3.02 -2.86
CA LYS A 193 26.28 -3.94 -1.71
C LYS A 193 24.86 -4.25 -1.25
N ALA A 194 23.99 -3.24 -1.20
CA ALA A 194 22.58 -3.44 -0.88
C ALA A 194 21.87 -4.31 -1.93
N ARG A 195 22.30 -4.25 -3.19
CA ARG A 195 21.76 -5.07 -4.29
C ARG A 195 22.28 -6.51 -4.32
N THR A 196 23.40 -6.80 -3.67
CA THR A 196 23.98 -8.15 -3.66
C THR A 196 23.24 -9.05 -2.68
N CYS A 197 22.59 -10.09 -3.20
CA CYS A 197 21.94 -11.10 -2.38
C CYS A 197 22.97 -11.84 -1.51
N ARG A 198 22.76 -11.84 -0.19
CA ARG A 198 23.65 -12.51 0.77
C ARG A 198 23.56 -14.03 0.72
N ASN A 199 22.46 -14.58 0.20
CA ASN A 199 22.24 -16.02 0.10
C ASN A 199 22.94 -16.64 -1.12
N CYS A 200 22.81 -16.04 -2.32
CA CYS A 200 23.31 -16.63 -3.56
C CYS A 200 24.34 -15.77 -4.32
N GLY A 201 24.68 -14.57 -3.82
CA GLY A 201 25.66 -13.67 -4.45
C GLY A 201 25.16 -12.93 -5.69
N THR A 202 23.93 -13.18 -6.15
CA THR A 202 23.34 -12.47 -7.30
C THR A 202 23.19 -10.99 -7.00
N ILE A 203 23.66 -10.12 -7.91
CA ILE A 203 23.40 -8.69 -7.87
C ILE A 203 22.01 -8.45 -8.47
N CYS A 204 21.10 -7.90 -7.68
CA CYS A 204 19.70 -7.73 -8.08
C CYS A 204 19.54 -6.56 -9.05
N ASP A 205 18.65 -6.77 -10.01
CA ASP A 205 18.26 -5.73 -10.96
C ASP A 205 17.36 -4.68 -10.30
N THR A 206 17.40 -3.48 -10.86
CA THR A 206 16.69 -2.28 -10.35
C THR A 206 15.50 -1.90 -11.22
N ALA A 207 15.33 -2.61 -12.33
CA ALA A 207 14.18 -2.59 -13.22
C ALA A 207 13.98 -4.02 -13.74
N PRO A 208 12.75 -4.42 -14.09
CA PRO A 208 12.50 -5.74 -14.66
C PRO A 208 13.31 -5.95 -15.94
N SER A 209 13.79 -7.17 -16.13
CA SER A 209 14.43 -7.58 -17.38
C SER A 209 13.40 -7.52 -18.52
N LYS A 210 13.77 -6.98 -19.68
CA LYS A 210 12.91 -6.94 -20.88
C LYS A 210 12.57 -8.33 -21.48
N ALA A 211 12.96 -9.41 -20.81
CA ALA A 211 12.66 -10.78 -21.20
C ALA A 211 11.69 -11.37 -20.18
N GLY A 212 10.55 -11.86 -20.67
CA GLY A 212 9.48 -12.43 -19.84
C GLY A 212 9.95 -13.59 -18.95
N GLU A 213 9.41 -13.57 -17.73
CA GLU A 213 9.05 -14.72 -16.91
C GLU A 213 10.05 -15.90 -16.87
N LYS A 214 10.92 -15.89 -15.86
CA LYS A 214 11.30 -17.13 -15.19
C LYS A 214 10.60 -17.18 -13.84
N PRO A 215 9.82 -18.23 -13.53
CA PRO A 215 9.29 -18.42 -12.19
C PRO A 215 10.44 -18.42 -11.19
N LEU A 216 10.29 -17.67 -10.10
CA LEU A 216 11.17 -17.78 -8.94
C LEU A 216 11.16 -19.24 -8.50
N LYS A 217 12.33 -19.87 -8.40
CA LYS A 217 12.41 -21.22 -7.84
C LYS A 217 11.93 -21.16 -6.39
N PRO A 218 11.11 -22.11 -5.93
CA PRO A 218 10.71 -22.19 -4.53
C PRO A 218 11.95 -22.28 -3.64
N ALA A 219 11.88 -21.71 -2.45
CA ALA A 219 12.99 -21.70 -1.50
C ALA A 219 13.40 -23.14 -1.15
N LYS A 220 14.68 -23.38 -0.83
CA LYS A 220 15.19 -24.73 -0.48
C LYS A 220 14.40 -25.42 0.64
N SER A 221 13.77 -24.66 1.53
CA SER A 221 12.87 -25.15 2.59
C SER A 221 11.53 -25.69 2.07
N GLU A 222 11.05 -25.20 0.93
CA GLU A 222 9.80 -25.66 0.32
C GLU A 222 9.99 -26.94 -0.47
N GLN A 223 11.15 -27.15 -1.09
CA GLN A 223 11.47 -28.44 -1.74
C GLN A 223 11.50 -29.58 -0.73
N THR A 224 12.09 -29.35 0.44
CA THR A 224 12.13 -30.34 1.53
C THR A 224 10.77 -30.57 2.17
N ALA A 225 9.92 -29.54 2.28
CA ALA A 225 8.55 -29.70 2.78
C ALA A 225 7.65 -30.45 1.78
N LYS A 226 7.80 -30.17 0.48
CA LYS A 226 7.00 -30.81 -0.58
C LYS A 226 7.39 -32.27 -0.80
N GLU A 227 8.68 -32.59 -0.74
CA GLU A 227 9.18 -33.96 -0.75
C GLU A 227 8.72 -34.76 0.48
N LYS A 228 8.58 -34.11 1.64
CA LYS A 228 8.06 -34.74 2.85
C LYS A 228 6.55 -35.02 2.76
N LEU A 229 5.76 -34.05 2.30
CA LEU A 229 4.31 -34.22 2.08
C LEU A 229 3.99 -35.26 1.00
N GLU A 230 4.79 -35.35 -0.06
CA GLU A 230 4.63 -36.38 -1.11
C GLU A 230 5.12 -37.77 -0.66
N GLY A 231 6.01 -37.84 0.34
CA GLY A 231 6.39 -39.07 1.02
C GLY A 231 5.27 -39.58 1.93
N ASP A 232 4.78 -38.71 2.81
CA ASP A 232 3.73 -39.04 3.79
C ASP A 232 2.43 -39.49 3.08
N ALA A 233 2.04 -38.83 1.97
CA ALA A 233 0.86 -39.22 1.18
C ALA A 233 1.01 -40.57 0.45
N LYS A 234 2.24 -41.01 0.15
CA LYS A 234 2.49 -42.33 -0.47
C LYS A 234 2.45 -43.45 0.55
N ASP A 235 2.88 -43.17 1.77
CA ASP A 235 2.84 -44.11 2.89
C ASP A 235 1.39 -44.36 3.35
N ASP A 236 0.55 -43.32 3.40
CA ASP A 236 -0.88 -43.45 3.70
C ASP A 236 -1.64 -44.30 2.66
N ILE A 237 -1.32 -44.14 1.37
CA ILE A 237 -1.91 -44.93 0.28
C ILE A 237 -1.43 -46.40 0.32
N ALA A 238 -0.21 -46.65 0.79
CA ALA A 238 0.31 -48.01 0.96
C ALA A 238 -0.35 -48.73 2.14
N GLU A 239 -0.62 -48.03 3.25
CA GLU A 239 -1.28 -48.60 4.42
C GLU A 239 -2.76 -48.96 4.14
N GLU A 240 -3.47 -48.13 3.36
CA GLU A 240 -4.87 -48.37 3.00
C GLU A 240 -5.03 -49.56 2.02
N LYS A 241 -4.05 -49.77 1.13
CA LYS A 241 -3.98 -50.92 0.22
C LYS A 241 -3.63 -52.23 0.93
N GLY A 242 -2.86 -52.18 2.02
CA GLY A 242 -2.58 -53.34 2.86
C GLY A 242 -3.83 -53.85 3.60
N LYS A 243 -4.61 -52.93 4.18
CA LYS A 243 -5.85 -53.24 4.92
C LYS A 243 -7.00 -53.75 4.02
N THR A 244 -7.04 -53.33 2.76
CA THR A 244 -8.07 -53.80 1.81
C THR A 244 -7.77 -55.19 1.24
N ALA A 245 -6.49 -55.58 1.12
CA ALA A 245 -6.10 -56.94 0.72
C ALA A 245 -6.44 -57.99 1.81
N GLU A 246 -6.21 -57.67 3.08
CA GLU A 246 -6.48 -58.58 4.21
C GLU A 246 -7.99 -58.82 4.43
N LYS A 247 -8.84 -57.84 4.07
CA LYS A 247 -10.31 -57.95 4.17
C LYS A 247 -10.95 -58.70 2.98
N ALA A 248 -10.28 -58.76 1.83
CA ALA A 248 -10.75 -59.49 0.66
C ALA A 248 -10.55 -61.01 0.78
N GLU A 249 -9.50 -61.46 1.46
CA GLU A 249 -9.27 -62.90 1.74
C GLU A 249 -10.24 -63.48 2.78
N ALA A 250 -10.82 -62.65 3.66
CA ALA A 250 -11.74 -63.10 4.70
C ALA A 250 -13.19 -63.33 4.21
N SER A 251 -13.61 -62.73 3.08
CA SER A 251 -14.99 -62.83 2.55
C SER A 251 -15.22 -63.93 1.50
N ALA A 252 -14.19 -64.67 1.07
CA ALA A 252 -14.32 -65.72 0.05
C ALA A 252 -14.76 -67.10 0.60
N LYS A 253 -15.10 -67.19 1.89
CA LYS A 253 -15.65 -68.41 2.52
C LYS A 253 -16.91 -68.06 3.30
N THR A 254 -18.06 -68.00 2.63
CA THR A 254 -19.38 -68.38 3.17
C THR A 254 -20.50 -68.06 2.17
N SER A 255 -21.53 -68.90 2.21
CA SER A 255 -22.88 -68.74 1.64
C SER A 255 -23.13 -69.17 0.19
N ASP A 256 -23.47 -70.46 0.09
CA ASP A 256 -24.50 -71.02 -0.79
C ASP A 256 -25.86 -70.30 -0.63
N GLY A 257 -26.61 -70.21 -1.73
CA GLY A 257 -28.09 -70.28 -1.80
C GLY A 257 -28.90 -69.11 -1.26
N ASP A 258 -29.54 -68.32 -2.14
CA ASP A 258 -30.95 -68.53 -2.51
C ASP A 258 -31.51 -67.35 -3.34
N LYS A 259 -32.28 -67.70 -4.37
CA LYS A 259 -32.98 -66.76 -5.27
C LYS A 259 -34.30 -66.32 -4.66
N VAL A 260 -34.59 -65.00 -4.71
CA VAL A 260 -35.96 -64.47 -4.61
C VAL A 260 -36.17 -63.43 -5.72
N PRO A 261 -37.29 -63.45 -6.47
CA PRO A 261 -37.44 -62.67 -7.69
C PRO A 261 -38.05 -61.27 -7.47
N PHE A 262 -37.67 -60.43 -8.42
CA PHE A 262 -38.02 -59.04 -8.69
C PHE A 262 -39.52 -58.77 -8.89
N GLN A 263 -40.01 -57.62 -8.39
CA GLN A 263 -41.13 -56.88 -8.97
C GLN A 263 -40.88 -55.36 -8.87
N PRO A 264 -41.10 -54.58 -9.94
CA PRO A 264 -40.93 -53.13 -9.91
C PRO A 264 -42.27 -52.39 -9.82
N SER A 265 -42.19 -51.16 -9.30
CA SER A 265 -43.06 -50.03 -9.64
C SER A 265 -42.19 -48.80 -9.82
#